data_AF-A0A1F9DBF0-F1
#
_entry.id   AF-A0A1F9DBF0-F1
#
_cell.length_a   1.000
_cell.length_b   1.000
_cell.length_c   1.000
_cell.angle_alpha   90.00
_cell.angle_beta   90.00
_cell.angle_gamma   90.00
#
_symmetry.space_group_name_H-M   'P 1'
#
loop_
_entity.id
_entity.type
_entity.pdbx_description
1 polymer ?
#
loop_
_entity_poly.entity_id
_entity_poly.type
_entity_poly.pdbx_seq_one_letter_code
_entity_poly.pdbx_strand_id
1 'polypeptide(L)' 'MLGIGVFVISMVDNLLKPFFISTRTNIHPLLLFFAVLGGIQAFGLIGLVAGPLIATLFLTLVEIYIQGIKPEAES' A
#
# COMPACT_ATOMS: atom_id res chain seq x y z
N MET A 1 -8.65 -30.17 -10.27
CA MET A 1 -9.07 -29.34 -11.42
C MET A 1 -9.71 -28.02 -10.97
N LEU A 2 -10.65 -27.99 -10.02
CA LEU A 2 -11.26 -26.73 -9.55
C LEU A 2 -10.36 -25.84 -8.67
N GLY A 3 -9.45 -26.43 -7.87
CA GLY A 3 -8.61 -25.66 -6.95
C GLY A 3 -7.59 -24.72 -7.63
N ILE A 4 -7.14 -25.07 -8.84
CA ILE A 4 -6.16 -24.27 -9.59
C ILE A 4 -6.84 -23.03 -10.17
N GLY A 5 -8.08 -23.17 -10.66
CA GLY A 5 -8.87 -22.05 -11.18
C GLY A 5 -9.18 -21.02 -10.10
N VAL A 6 -9.61 -21.46 -8.91
CA VAL A 6 -9.87 -20.55 -7.79
C VAL A 6 -8.61 -19.81 -7.33
N PHE A 7 -7.46 -20.49 -7.31
CA PHE A 7 -6.19 -19.88 -6.92
C PHE A 7 -5.71 -18.81 -7.90
N VAL A 8 -5.84 -19.06 -9.21
CA VAL A 8 -5.46 -18.11 -10.26
C VAL A 8 -6.39 -16.91 -10.28
N ILE A 9 -7.71 -17.13 -10.18
CA ILE A 9 -8.71 -16.05 -10.16
C ILE A 9 -8.50 -15.17 -8.91
N SER A 10 -8.27 -15.78 -7.75
CA SER A 10 -8.00 -15.04 -6.50
C SER A 10 -6.70 -14.22 -6.55
N MET A 11 -5.65 -14.72 -7.20
CA MET A 11 -4.41 -13.95 -7.39
C MET A 11 -4.63 -12.75 -8.31
N VAL A 12 -5.33 -12.97 -9.44
CA VAL A 12 -5.62 -11.92 -10.41
C VAL A 12 -6.50 -10.82 -9.80
N ASP A 13 -7.56 -11.18 -9.09
CA ASP A 13 -8.45 -10.21 -8.43
C ASP A 13 -7.75 -9.43 -7.30
N ASN A 14 -6.81 -10.06 -6.59
CA ASN A 14 -6.05 -9.40 -5.51
C ASN A 14 -4.90 -8.50 -6.02
N LEU A 15 -4.41 -8.70 -7.24
CA LEU A 15 -3.34 -7.90 -7.86
C LEU A 15 -3.86 -6.73 -8.70
N LEU A 16 -5.02 -6.88 -9.33
CA LEU A 16 -5.63 -5.82 -10.13
C LEU A 16 -6.12 -4.65 -9.28
N LYS A 17 -6.61 -4.94 -8.06
CA LYS A 17 -7.13 -3.95 -7.12
C LYS A 17 -6.07 -2.91 -6.65
N PRO A 18 -4.84 -3.30 -6.25
CA PRO A 18 -3.80 -2.32 -5.92
C PRO A 18 -3.30 -1.54 -7.14
N PHE A 19 -3.24 -2.16 -8.34
CA PHE A 19 -2.82 -1.47 -9.56
C PHE A 19 -3.79 -0.34 -9.95
N PHE A 20 -5.10 -0.59 -9.89
CA PHE A 20 -6.12 0.43 -10.22
C PHE A 20 -6.21 1.58 -9.19
N ILE A 21 -5.77 1.36 -7.95
CA ILE A 21 -5.77 2.37 -6.88
C ILE A 21 -4.51 3.26 -6.88
N SER A 22 -3.45 2.86 -7.59
CA SER A 22 -2.13 3.52 -7.54
C SER A 22 -2.03 4.91 -8.19
N THR A 23 -3.12 5.47 -8.74
CA THR A 23 -3.07 6.68 -9.58
C THR A 23 -2.99 8.00 -8.79
N ARG A 24 -2.95 8.01 -7.45
CA ARG A 24 -3.01 9.29 -6.70
C ARG A 24 -2.05 9.48 -5.52
N THR A 25 -1.05 8.64 -5.33
CA THR A 25 -0.08 8.83 -4.22
C THR A 25 1.34 8.86 -4.77
N ASN A 26 1.95 10.05 -4.80
CA ASN A 26 3.35 10.27 -5.15
C ASN A 26 4.27 9.76 -4.02
N ILE A 27 4.19 8.46 -3.69
CA ILE A 27 5.13 7.84 -2.75
C ILE A 27 6.49 7.79 -3.43
N HIS A 28 7.50 8.36 -2.78
CA HIS A 28 8.87 8.36 -3.29
C HIS A 28 9.34 6.91 -3.57
N PRO A 29 9.93 6.59 -4.75
CA PRO A 29 10.26 5.21 -5.12
C PRO A 29 11.11 4.46 -4.10
N LEU A 30 12.06 5.16 -3.45
CA LEU A 30 12.87 4.59 -2.37
C LEU A 30 12.05 4.14 -1.16
N LEU A 31 11.02 4.89 -0.79
CA LEU A 31 10.17 4.53 0.35
C LEU A 31 9.36 3.27 0.04
N LEU A 32 8.84 3.17 -1.18
CA LEU A 32 8.19 1.95 -1.66
C LEU A 32 9.15 0.75 -1.64
N PHE A 33 10.40 0.95 -2.10
CA PHE A 33 11.44 -0.08 -2.07
C PHE A 33 11.71 -0.60 -0.65
N PHE A 34 11.91 0.31 0.31
CA PHE A 34 12.11 -0.07 1.71
C PHE A 34 10.85 -0.70 2.33
N ALA A 35 9.66 -0.23 1.99
CA ALA A 35 8.40 -0.82 2.44
C ALA A 35 8.26 -2.28 1.97
N VAL A 36 8.61 -2.56 0.71
CA VAL A 36 8.60 -3.93 0.17
C VAL A 36 9.68 -4.79 0.82
N LEU A 37 10.93 -4.32 0.90
CA LEU A 37 12.02 -5.10 1.52
C LEU A 37 11.75 -5.38 3.00
N GLY A 38 11.34 -4.37 3.77
CA GLY A 38 10.99 -4.51 5.17
C GLY A 38 9.76 -5.41 5.36
N GLY A 39 8.76 -5.27 4.49
CA GLY A 39 7.59 -6.14 4.46
C GLY A 39 7.98 -7.60 4.24
N ILE A 40 8.83 -7.89 3.25
CA ILE A 40 9.30 -9.25 2.98
C ILE A 40 10.08 -9.81 4.16
N GLN A 41 10.96 -8.99 4.76
CA GLN A 41 11.76 -9.42 5.91
C GLN A 41 10.90 -9.77 7.14
N ALA A 42 9.80 -9.03 7.36
CA ALA A 42 8.91 -9.21 8.52
C ALA A 42 7.81 -10.27 8.31
N PHE A 43 7.23 -10.34 7.11
CA PHE A 43 6.03 -11.15 6.82
C PHE A 43 6.21 -12.16 5.67
N GLY A 44 7.42 -12.30 5.12
CA GLY A 44 7.70 -13.18 3.97
C GLY A 44 7.04 -12.70 2.68
N LEU A 45 6.61 -13.61 1.80
CA LEU A 45 6.01 -13.25 0.51
C LEU A 45 4.77 -12.34 0.63
N ILE A 46 3.98 -12.48 1.69
CA ILE A 46 2.82 -11.62 1.99
C ILE A 46 3.25 -10.15 2.20
N GLY A 47 4.48 -9.97 2.67
CA GLY A 47 5.13 -8.69 2.88
C GLY A 47 5.25 -7.81 1.64
N LEU A 48 5.21 -8.39 0.43
CA LEU A 48 5.23 -7.64 -0.82
C LEU A 48 4.00 -6.73 -0.97
N VAL A 49 2.85 -7.16 -0.44
CA VAL A 49 1.60 -6.40 -0.44
C VAL A 49 1.42 -5.66 0.89
N ALA A 50 1.67 -6.36 2.01
CA ALA A 50 1.47 -5.80 3.35
C ALA A 50 2.40 -4.61 3.63
N GLY A 51 3.65 -4.65 3.16
CA GLY A 51 4.63 -3.58 3.35
C GLY A 51 4.17 -2.23 2.80
N PRO A 52 3.91 -2.12 1.48
CA PRO A 52 3.37 -0.90 0.87
C PRO A 52 2.03 -0.46 1.48
N LEU A 53 1.16 -1.41 1.86
CA LEU A 53 -0.14 -1.10 2.45
C LEU A 53 0.02 -0.41 3.81
N ILE A 54 0.85 -0.96 4.70
CA ILE A 54 1.15 -0.38 6.01
C ILE A 54 1.86 0.97 5.85
N ALA A 55 2.83 1.08 4.95
CA ALA A 55 3.54 2.32 4.69
C ALA A 55 2.61 3.43 4.20
N THR A 56 1.70 3.10 3.28
CA THR A 56 0.69 4.04 2.76
C THR A 56 -0.24 4.49 3.89
N LEU A 57 -0.75 3.56 4.70
CA LEU A 57 -1.62 3.89 5.82
C LEU A 57 -0.94 4.82 6.83
N PHE A 58 0.33 4.54 7.15
CA PHE A 58 1.13 5.39 8.02
C PHE A 58 1.31 6.79 7.44
N LEU A 59 1.68 6.91 6.16
CA LEU A 59 1.82 8.20 5.50
C LEU A 59 0.50 8.98 5.47
N THR A 60 -0.62 8.32 5.16
CA THR A 60 -1.94 8.96 5.18
C THR A 60 -2.29 9.47 6.58
N LEU A 61 -2.00 8.70 7.63
CA LEU A 61 -2.23 9.14 9.00
C LEU A 61 -1.38 10.36 9.36
N VAL A 62 -0.10 10.36 8.96
CA VAL A 62 0.79 11.51 9.14
C VAL A 62 0.30 12.73 8.37
N GLU A 63 -0.16 12.55 7.13
CA GLU A 63 -0.72 13.61 6.29
C GLU A 63 -1.97 14.21 6.93
N ILE A 64 -2.91 13.38 7.39
CA ILE A 64 -4.12 13.81 8.10
C ILE A 64 -3.75 14.57 9.38
N TYR A 65 -2.76 14.08 10.14
CA TYR A 65 -2.30 14.73 11.36
C TYR A 65 -1.70 16.12 11.07
N ILE A 66 -0.86 16.24 10.04
CA ILE A 66 -0.26 17.51 9.63
C ILE A 66 -1.33 18.49 9.13
N GLN A 67 -2.29 18.01 8.33
CA GLN A 67 -3.40 18.83 7.84
C GLN A 67 -4.32 19.29 8.97
N GLY A 68 -4.63 18.42 9.93
CA GLY A 68 -5.42 18.76 11.11
C GLY A 68 -4.72 19.73 12.07
N ILE A 69 -3.40 19.85 12.01
CA ILE A 69 -2.63 20.87 12.75
C ILE A 69 -2.66 22.23 12.06
N LYS A 70 -2.91 22.30 10.74
CA LYS A 70 -3.06 23.57 10.02
C LYS A 70 -4.45 24.14 10.39
N PRO A 71 -4.55 25.16 11.25
CA PRO A 71 -5.83 25.82 11.50
C PRO A 71 -6.23 26.55 10.22
N GLU A 72 -7.50 26.89 10.08
CA GLU A 72 -8.11 27.69 9.00
C GLU A 72 -7.56 29.12 8.86
N ALA A 73 -6.27 29.34 9.10
CA ALA A 73 -5.57 30.59 8.85
C ALA A 73 -5.20 30.70 7.36
N GLU A 74 -6.23 30.74 6.51
CA GLU A 74 -6.26 31.41 5.20
C GLU A 74 -7.65 31.16 4.58
N SER A 75 -8.62 31.96 5.05
CA SER A 75 -9.82 32.34 4.28
C SER A 75 -9.44 33.19 3.07
#